data_AF-A0A1W1CXE3-F1
#
_entry.id   AF-A0A1W1CXE3-F1
#
_cell.length_a   1.000
_cell.length_b   1.000
_cell.length_c   1.000
_cell.angle_alpha   90.00
_cell.angle_beta   90.00
_cell.angle_gamma   90.00
#
_symmetry.space_group_name_H-M   'P 1'
#
loop_
_entity.id
_entity.type
_entity.pdbx_description
1 polymer ?
#
loop_
_entity_poly.entity_id
_entity_poly.type
_entity_poly.pdbx_seq_one_letter_code
_entity_poly.pdbx_strand_id
1 'polypeptide(L)' 'MRYLLVYSGENNLKAGLKHYLKYPSKDISVMSDLFLDTYGVKHKTVLSDRQLDEVLDTYWDKFKVFGKLK' A
#
# COMPACT_ATOMS: atom_id res chain seq x y z
N MET A 1 4.05 10.04 -6.67
CA MET A 1 3.03 9.07 -7.12
C MET A 1 3.63 7.79 -7.75
N ARG A 2 4.75 7.23 -7.23
CA ARG A 2 5.31 5.99 -7.80
C ARG A 2 4.48 4.74 -7.47
N TYR A 3 3.82 4.71 -6.32
CA TYR A 3 3.05 3.54 -5.87
C TYR A 3 1.81 3.27 -6.76
N LEU A 4 1.08 4.29 -7.21
CA LEU A 4 -0.04 4.11 -8.15
C LEU A 4 0.43 3.65 -9.53
N LEU A 5 1.60 4.13 -9.95
CA LEU A 5 2.23 3.78 -11.23
C LEU A 5 2.68 2.31 -11.28
N VAL A 6 3.15 1.75 -10.16
CA VAL A 6 3.63 0.36 -10.08
C VAL A 6 2.49 -0.66 -10.25
N TYR A 7 1.28 -0.35 -9.77
CA TYR A 7 0.20 -1.33 -9.70
C TYR A 7 -0.86 -1.20 -10.82
N SER A 8 -0.79 -0.20 -11.69
CA SER A 8 -1.63 -0.05 -12.90
C SER A 8 -3.17 -0.12 -12.70
N GLY A 9 -3.68 -0.18 -11.46
CA GLY A 9 -5.10 -0.35 -11.16
C GLY A 9 -5.39 -0.60 -9.67
N GLU A 10 -6.66 -0.42 -9.30
CA GLU A 10 -7.17 -0.53 -7.93
C GLU A 10 -6.89 -1.90 -7.31
N ASN A 11 -7.32 -2.97 -7.98
CA ASN A 11 -7.24 -4.34 -7.46
C ASN A 11 -5.80 -4.77 -7.21
N ASN A 12 -4.89 -4.45 -8.14
CA ASN A 12 -3.48 -4.77 -8.02
C ASN A 12 -2.82 -3.99 -6.87
N LEU A 13 -3.18 -2.72 -6.71
CA LEU A 13 -2.66 -1.90 -5.62
C LEU A 13 -3.14 -2.43 -4.27
N LYS A 14 -4.45 -2.72 -4.15
CA LYS A 14 -5.02 -3.30 -2.93
C LYS A 14 -4.37 -4.64 -2.61
N ALA A 15 -4.21 -5.52 -3.60
CA ALA A 15 -3.54 -6.82 -3.42
C ALA A 15 -2.07 -6.66 -2.96
N GLY A 16 -1.31 -5.76 -3.60
CA GLY A 16 0.09 -5.48 -3.24
C GLY A 16 0.22 -4.93 -1.82
N LEU A 17 -0.60 -3.93 -1.46
CA LEU A 17 -0.64 -3.39 -0.11
C LEU A 17 -1.08 -4.43 0.93
N LYS A 18 -2.11 -5.22 0.62
CA LYS A 18 -2.59 -6.31 1.49
C LYS A 18 -1.48 -7.31 1.77
N HIS A 19 -0.75 -7.72 0.74
CA HIS A 19 0.38 -8.63 0.86
C HIS A 19 1.50 -8.01 1.72
N TYR A 20 1.91 -6.77 1.42
CA TYR A 20 2.95 -6.06 2.18
C TYR A 20 2.59 -5.89 3.66
N LEU A 21 1.35 -5.53 3.97
CA LEU A 21 0.92 -5.32 5.37
C LEU A 21 0.85 -6.64 6.17
N LYS A 22 0.59 -7.77 5.51
CA LYS A 22 0.60 -9.10 6.13
C LYS A 22 2.01 -9.68 6.27
N TYR A 23 2.91 -9.37 5.35
CA TYR A 23 4.26 -9.94 5.27
C TYR A 23 5.30 -8.85 4.99
N PRO A 24 5.45 -7.85 5.86
CA PRO A 24 6.29 -6.69 5.55
C PRO A 24 7.77 -7.09 5.48
N SER A 25 8.41 -6.75 4.37
CA SER A 25 9.85 -6.95 4.14
C SER A 25 10.42 -5.79 3.32
N LYS A 26 11.72 -5.51 3.50
CA LYS A 26 12.45 -4.47 2.75
C LYS A 26 12.37 -4.75 1.24
N ASP A 27 12.52 -6.01 0.83
CA ASP A 27 12.64 -6.43 -0.57
C ASP A 27 11.37 -6.24 -1.40
N ILE A 28 10.21 -6.25 -0.74
CA ILE A 28 8.90 -6.11 -1.40
C ILE A 28 8.29 -4.71 -1.19
N SER A 29 9.03 -3.81 -0.55
CA SER A 29 8.61 -2.44 -0.35
C SER A 29 8.87 -1.60 -1.60
N VAL A 30 7.91 -0.76 -1.98
CA VAL A 30 8.10 0.24 -3.04
C VAL A 30 8.81 1.52 -2.55
N MET A 31 9.15 1.58 -1.26
CA MET A 31 9.86 2.70 -0.66
C MET A 31 11.35 2.63 -0.99
N SER A 32 12.02 3.78 -1.05
CA SER A 32 13.47 3.83 -1.27
C SER A 32 14.24 3.26 -0.07
N ASP A 33 15.45 2.77 -0.32
CA ASP A 33 16.34 2.28 0.75
C ASP A 33 16.57 3.34 1.82
N LEU A 34 16.84 4.60 1.42
CA LEU A 34 17.00 5.70 2.37
C LEU A 34 15.80 5.88 3.31
N PHE A 35 14.58 5.71 2.79
CA PHE A 35 13.37 5.81 3.61
C PHE A 35 13.27 4.64 4.59
N LEU A 36 13.55 3.43 4.13
CA LEU A 36 13.51 2.22 4.96
C LEU A 36 14.63 2.20 6.00
N ASP A 37 15.80 2.76 5.70
CA ASP A 37 16.90 2.87 6.65
C ASP A 37 16.61 3.94 7.72
N THR A 38 15.84 4.98 7.38
CA THR A 38 15.45 6.04 8.32
C THR A 38 14.26 5.65 9.19
N TYR A 39 13.24 5.02 8.62
CA TYR A 39 11.95 4.77 9.30
C TYR A 39 11.65 3.29 9.57
N GLY A 40 12.47 2.38 9.03
CA GLY A 40 12.27 0.95 9.15
C GLY A 40 11.18 0.39 8.22
N VAL A 41 11.06 -0.93 8.28
CA VAL A 41 9.96 -1.68 7.66
C VAL A 41 8.76 -1.68 8.61
N LYS A 42 7.54 -1.64 8.07
CA LYS A 42 6.32 -1.64 8.90
C LYS A 42 6.20 -2.95 9.69
N HIS A 43 5.57 -2.90 10.86
CA HIS A 43 5.17 -4.11 11.56
C HIS A 43 4.03 -4.82 10.84
N LYS A 44 3.99 -6.15 11.00
CA LYS A 44 2.91 -6.99 10.50
C LYS A 44 1.57 -6.52 11.07
N THR A 45 0.56 -6.44 10.22
CA THR A 45 -0.78 -6.06 10.63
C THR A 45 -1.39 -7.08 11.58
N VAL A 46 -2.19 -6.59 12.53
CA VAL A 46 -3.03 -7.38 13.44
C VAL A 46 -4.48 -7.44 12.97
N LEU A 47 -4.81 -6.75 11.88
CA LEU A 47 -6.17 -6.72 11.32
C LEU A 47 -6.52 -8.06 10.70
N SER A 48 -7.79 -8.45 10.84
CA SER A 48 -8.35 -9.54 10.05
C SER A 48 -8.42 -9.17 8.56
N ASP A 49 -8.54 -10.17 7.71
CA ASP A 49 -8.63 -9.98 6.26
C ASP A 49 -9.75 -9.04 5.85
N ARG A 50 -10.93 -9.16 6.48
CA ARG A 50 -12.08 -8.30 6.22
C ARG A 50 -11.81 -6.83 6.57
N GLN A 51 -11.24 -6.60 7.75
CA GLN A 51 -10.88 -5.25 8.20
C GLN A 51 -9.80 -4.64 7.30
N LEU A 52 -8.84 -5.46 6.86
CA LEU A 52 -7.79 -5.01 5.98
C LEU A 52 -8.34 -4.57 4.62
N ASP A 53 -9.31 -5.31 4.07
CA ASP A 53 -9.98 -4.94 2.81
C ASP A 53 -10.74 -3.62 2.95
N GLU A 54 -11.52 -3.44 4.01
CA GLU A 54 -12.28 -2.19 4.28
C GLU A 54 -11.36 -0.96 4.42
N VAL A 55 -10.22 -1.11 5.10
CA VAL A 55 -9.23 -0.04 5.27
C VAL A 55 -8.56 0.30 3.94
N LEU A 56 -8.26 -0.71 3.11
CA LEU A 56 -7.66 -0.51 1.79
C LEU A 56 -8.63 0.15 0.81
N ASP A 57 -9.92 -0.17 0.88
CA ASP A 57 -10.99 0.53 0.15
C ASP A 57 -11.02 2.01 0.51
N THR A 58 -11.04 2.31 1.82
CA THR A 58 -11.02 3.68 2.33
C THR A 58 -9.76 4.43 1.91
N TYR A 59 -8.59 3.78 1.97
CA TYR A 59 -7.32 4.36 1.52
C TYR A 59 -7.37 4.71 0.02
N TRP A 60 -7.86 3.78 -0.81
CA TRP A 60 -7.98 4.00 -2.24
C TRP A 60 -8.87 5.20 -2.54
N ASP A 61 -10.07 5.27 -1.96
CA ASP A 61 -10.99 6.39 -2.20
C ASP A 61 -10.41 7.74 -1.77
N LYS A 62 -9.67 7.75 -0.67
CA LYS A 62 -9.02 8.97 -0.17
C LYS A 62 -7.87 9.44 -1.07
N PHE A 63 -7.05 8.53 -1.58
CA PHE A 63 -5.78 8.87 -2.24
C PHE A 63 -5.75 8.64 -3.75
N LYS A 64 -6.78 8.01 -4.35
CA LYS A 64 -6.87 7.90 -5.80
C LYS A 64 -6.89 9.28 -6.43
N VAL A 65 -6.12 9.42 -7.53
CA VAL A 65 -6.01 10.65 -8.32
C VAL A 65 -7.06 10.71 -9.43
N PHE A 66 -7.65 9.57 -9.79
CA PHE A 66 -8.74 9.48 -10.76
C PHE A 66 -9.91 10.36 -10.31
N GLY A 67 -10.37 11.26 -11.20
CA GLY A 67 -11.44 12.22 -10.90
C GLY A 67 -11.02 13.47 -10.12
N LYS A 68 -9.74 13.62 -9.75
CA LYS A 68 -9.20 14.80 -9.04
C LYS A 68 -8.36 15.73 -9.92
N LEU A 69 -7.99 15.27 -11.11
CA LEU A 69 -7.32 16.09 -12.11
C LEU A 69 -8.40 16.71 -13.00
N LYS A 70 -8.52 18.05 -12.96
CA LYS A 70 -9.33 18.86 -13.88
C LYS A 70 -8.52 19.21 -15.11
#